data_AF-A0A2V9BJ19-F1
#
_entry.id   AF-A0A2V9BJ19-F1
#
_cell.length_a   1.000
_cell.length_b   1.000
_cell.length_c   1.000
_cell.angle_alpha   90.00
_cell.angle_beta   90.00
_cell.angle_gamma   90.00
#
_symmetry.space_group_name_H-M   'P 1'
#
loop_
_entity.id
_entity.type
_entity.pdbx_description
1 polymer ?
#
loop_
_entity_poly.entity_id
_entity_poly.type
_entity_poly.pdbx_seq_one_letter_code
_entity_poly.pdbx_strand_id
1 'polypeptide(L)'
;FLRFCGIHGDKARGMQQVQMAATGGHYLRPFAKLLLALAALREKQIELARKQLTELTAEFPQNPLFARELAKLPKPATAIASSP
;
A
#
# COMPACT_ATOMS: atom_id res chain seq x y z
N PHE A 1 20.49 -15.82 -18.13
CA PHE A 1 19.83 -14.57 -17.70
C PHE A 1 18.40 -14.56 -18.22
N LEU A 2 17.38 -14.89 -17.40
CA LEU A 2 15.98 -14.72 -17.81
C LEU A 2 15.63 -13.24 -17.73
N ARG A 3 15.62 -12.58 -18.89
CA ARG A 3 15.07 -11.23 -19.05
C ARG A 3 13.58 -11.43 -19.34
N PHE A 4 12.72 -11.34 -18.32
CA PHE A 4 11.27 -11.26 -18.51
C PHE A 4 10.95 -9.92 -19.17
N CYS A 5 11.09 -9.86 -20.49
CA CYS A 5 10.71 -8.72 -21.31
C CYS A 5 9.19 -8.60 -21.31
N GLY A 6 8.68 -7.67 -20.50
CA GLY A 6 7.45 -6.94 -20.80
C GLY A 6 6.19 -7.77 -20.96
N ILE A 7 5.71 -8.37 -19.87
CA ILE A 7 4.25 -8.38 -19.71
C ILE A 7 3.87 -6.89 -19.60
N HIS A 8 3.34 -6.30 -20.68
CA HIS A 8 2.57 -5.05 -20.59
C HIS A 8 1.27 -5.39 -19.86
N GLY A 9 1.38 -5.74 -18.59
CA GLY A 9 0.24 -5.84 -17.71
C GLY A 9 -0.38 -4.46 -17.71
N ASP A 10 -1.63 -4.38 -18.14
CA ASP A 10 -2.41 -3.16 -18.03
C ASP A 10 -2.50 -2.82 -16.54
N LYS A 11 -1.55 -1.98 -16.11
CA LYS A 11 -1.36 -1.59 -14.72
C LYS A 11 -2.65 -1.01 -14.16
N ALA A 12 -3.41 -0.28 -14.98
CA ALA A 12 -4.68 0.28 -14.58
C ALA A 12 -5.70 -0.83 -14.28
N ARG A 13 -5.84 -1.83 -15.16
CA ARG A 13 -6.71 -3.00 -14.90
C ARG A 13 -6.26 -3.80 -13.69
N GLY A 14 -4.95 -4.02 -13.52
CA GLY A 14 -4.41 -4.72 -12.35
C GLY A 14 -4.73 -3.99 -11.04
N MET A 15 -4.50 -2.68 -11.01
CA MET A 15 -4.84 -1.84 -9.84
C MET A 15 -6.35 -1.83 -9.56
N GLN A 16 -7.19 -1.81 -10.60
CA GLN A 16 -8.64 -1.88 -10.46
C GLN A 16 -9.09 -3.22 -9.86
N GLN A 17 -8.51 -4.34 -10.30
CA GLN A 17 -8.80 -5.67 -9.74
C GLN A 17 -8.38 -5.77 -8.27
N VAL A 18 -7.20 -5.23 -7.92
CA VAL A 18 -6.73 -5.17 -6.53
C VAL A 18 -7.66 -4.29 -5.69
N GLN A 19 -8.12 -3.15 -6.23
CA GLN A 19 -9.08 -2.28 -5.55
C GLN A 19 -10.43 -2.97 -5.31
N MET A 20 -10.92 -3.74 -6.30
CA MET A 20 -12.14 -4.54 -6.16
C MET A 20 -11.99 -5.61 -5.06
N ALA A 21 -10.84 -6.27 -4.99
CA ALA A 21 -10.54 -7.24 -3.94
C ALA A 21 -10.43 -6.60 -2.55
N ALA A 22 -9.89 -5.37 -2.46
CA ALA A 22 -9.84 -4.60 -1.22
C ALA A 22 -11.25 -4.23 -0.73
N THR A 23 -12.19 -3.95 -1.63
CA THR A 23 -13.56 -3.56 -1.26
C THR A 23 -14.47 -4.76 -0.99
N GLY A 24 -14.35 -5.86 -1.75
CA GLY A 24 -15.34 -6.96 -1.73
C GLY A 24 -14.84 -8.31 -1.17
N GLY A 25 -13.54 -8.52 -0.98
CA GLY A 25 -13.01 -9.83 -0.59
C GLY A 25 -12.90 -10.01 0.93
N HIS A 26 -13.72 -10.86 1.55
CA HIS A 26 -13.65 -11.10 3.01
C HIS A 26 -12.27 -11.64 3.48
N TYR A 27 -11.64 -12.52 2.68
CA TYR A 27 -10.33 -13.10 2.99
C TYR A 27 -9.17 -12.41 2.28
N LEU A 28 -9.42 -11.83 1.09
CA LEU A 28 -8.39 -11.24 0.24
C LEU A 28 -8.25 -9.72 0.44
N ARG A 29 -9.19 -9.05 1.12
CA ARG A 29 -9.10 -7.63 1.46
C ARG A 29 -7.77 -7.24 2.10
N PRO A 30 -7.25 -7.93 3.14
CA PRO A 30 -5.96 -7.55 3.73
C PRO A 30 -4.78 -7.74 2.77
N PHE A 31 -4.82 -8.78 1.94
CA PHE A 31 -3.78 -9.03 0.94
C PHE A 31 -3.79 -7.96 -0.15
N ALA A 32 -4.99 -7.56 -0.61
CA ALA A 32 -5.17 -6.49 -1.58
C ALA A 32 -4.67 -5.14 -1.04
N LYS A 33 -4.99 -4.80 0.21
CA LYS A 33 -4.47 -3.58 0.87
C LYS A 33 -2.94 -3.58 0.96
N LEU A 34 -2.32 -4.74 1.22
CA LEU A 34 -0.87 -4.86 1.22
C LEU A 34 -0.28 -4.64 -0.19
N LEU A 35 -0.90 -5.21 -1.22
CA LEU A 35 -0.50 -4.98 -2.61
C LEU A 35 -0.65 -3.50 -3.02
N LEU A 36 -1.71 -2.82 -2.57
CA LEU A 36 -1.88 -1.38 -2.78
C LEU A 36 -0.79 -0.56 -2.07
N ALA A 37 -0.43 -0.94 -0.84
CA ALA A 37 0.67 -0.29 -0.12
C ALA A 37 2.01 -0.46 -0.85
N LEU A 38 2.31 -1.66 -1.34
CA LEU A 38 3.52 -1.94 -2.12
C LEU A 38 3.53 -1.19 -3.47
N ALA A 39 2.39 -1.13 -4.15
CA ALA A 39 2.25 -0.36 -5.39
C ALA A 39 2.49 1.14 -5.15
N ALA A 40 1.92 1.68 -4.06
CA ALA A 40 2.13 3.07 -3.65
C ALA A 40 3.62 3.36 -3.34
N LEU A 41 4.32 2.45 -2.67
CA LEU A 41 5.76 2.59 -2.42
C LEU A 41 6.58 2.59 -3.71
N ARG A 42 6.24 1.72 -4.68
CA ARG A 42 6.90 1.67 -5.99
C ARG A 42 6.71 2.99 -6.76
N GLU A 43 5.57 3.64 -6.58
CA GLU A 43 5.25 4.94 -7.19
C GLU A 43 5.71 6.14 -6.36
N LYS A 44 6.43 5.92 -5.25
CA LYS A 44 6.87 6.96 -4.30
C LYS A 44 5.70 7.73 -3.65
N GLN A 45 4.49 7.17 -3.66
CA GLN A 45 3.31 7.73 -3.00
C GLN A 45 3.26 7.34 -1.51
N ILE A 46 4.17 7.93 -0.73
CA ILE A 46 4.38 7.56 0.69
C ILE A 46 3.12 7.77 1.54
N GLU A 47 2.35 8.83 1.30
CA GLU A 47 1.12 9.12 2.06
C GLU A 47 0.04 8.07 1.83
N LEU A 48 -0.10 7.58 0.59
CA LEU A 48 -1.05 6.53 0.24
C LEU A 48 -0.62 5.20 0.86
N ALA A 49 0.68 4.87 0.80
CA ALA A 49 1.23 3.68 1.46
C ALA A 49 1.01 3.71 2.98
N ARG A 50 1.20 4.87 3.62
CA ARG A 50 0.98 5.04 5.05
C ARG A 50 -0.48 4.80 5.42
N LYS A 51 -1.43 5.38 4.66
CA LYS A 51 -2.86 5.18 4.91
C LYS A 51 -3.23 3.69 4.89
N GLN A 52 -2.76 2.95 3.87
CA GLN A 52 -3.05 1.52 3.74
C GLN A 52 -2.43 0.69 4.87
N LEU A 53 -1.19 0.99 5.29
CA LEU A 53 -0.54 0.29 6.40
C LEU A 53 -1.17 0.60 7.76
N THR A 54 -1.66 1.82 7.97
CA THR A 54 -2.41 2.19 9.19
C THR A 54 -3.71 1.40 9.29
N GLU A 55 -4.49 1.32 8.20
CA GLU A 55 -5.72 0.53 8.16
C GLU A 55 -5.44 -0.97 8.41
N LEU A 56 -4.37 -1.51 7.82
CA LEU A 56 -3.94 -2.89 8.06
C LEU A 56 -3.50 -3.14 9.51
N THR A 57 -2.83 -2.19 10.14
CA THR A 57 -2.42 -2.31 11.54
C THR A 57 -3.64 -2.31 12.47
N ALA A 58 -4.67 -1.53 12.16
CA ALA A 58 -5.94 -1.53 12.89
C ALA A 58 -6.74 -2.83 12.71
N GLU A 59 -6.73 -3.41 11.51
CA GLU A 59 -7.40 -4.69 11.22
C GLU A 59 -6.65 -5.90 11.80
N PHE A 60 -5.31 -5.85 11.88
CA PHE A 60 -4.45 -6.94 12.36
C PHE A 60 -3.53 -6.49 13.50
N PRO A 61 -4.08 -6.14 14.68
CA PRO A 61 -3.28 -5.64 15.80
C PRO A 61 -2.29 -6.68 16.37
N GLN A 62 -2.56 -7.97 16.15
CA GLN A 62 -1.68 -9.06 16.57
C GLN A 62 -0.48 -9.27 15.62
N ASN A 63 -0.43 -8.61 14.47
CA ASN A 63 0.69 -8.74 13.54
C ASN A 63 1.64 -7.52 13.64
N PRO A 64 2.80 -7.66 14.33
CA PRO A 64 3.74 -6.55 14.49
C PRO A 64 4.46 -6.16 13.19
N LEU A 65 4.36 -6.95 12.13
CA LEU A 65 5.05 -6.67 10.86
C LEU A 65 4.53 -5.38 10.20
N PHE A 66 3.21 -5.16 10.20
CA PHE A 66 2.63 -3.95 9.60
C PHE A 66 3.06 -2.68 10.34
N ALA A 67 3.09 -2.72 11.67
CA ALA A 67 3.58 -1.62 12.48
C ALA A 67 5.07 -1.34 12.24
N ARG A 68 5.89 -2.39 12.05
CA ARG A 68 7.32 -2.24 11.73
C ARG A 68 7.54 -1.66 10.35
N GLU A 69 6.79 -2.10 9.34
CA GLU A 69 6.88 -1.54 7.99
C GLU A 69 6.38 -0.09 7.95
N LEU A 70 5.34 0.25 8.71
CA LEU A 70 4.88 1.63 8.87
C LEU A 70 5.95 2.50 9.53
N ALA A 71 6.65 2.00 10.55
CA ALA A 71 7.74 2.70 11.22
C ALA A 71 8.98 2.90 10.33
N LYS A 72 9.19 2.02 9.32
CA LYS A 72 10.27 2.15 8.33
C LYS A 72 9.95 3.17 7.23
N LEU A 73 8.68 3.53 7.04
CA LEU A 73 8.33 4.56 6.07
C LEU A 73 9.00 5.88 6.45
N PRO A 74 9.47 6.67 5.47
CA PRO A 74 9.96 8.00 5.76
C PRO A 74 8.85 8.78 6.47
N LYS A 75 9.22 9.42 7.58
CA LYS A 75 8.33 10.29 8.36
C LYS A 75 7.64 11.23 7.37
N PRO A 76 6.33 11.50 7.50
CA PRO A 76 5.70 12.51 6.65
C PRO A 76 6.61 13.71 6.67
N ALA A 77 6.94 14.26 5.50
CA ALA A 77 7.51 15.59 5.46
C ALA A 77 6.51 16.44 6.22
N THR A 78 6.86 16.77 7.46
CA THR A 78 6.05 17.55 8.37
C THR A 78 5.55 18.71 7.53
N ALA A 79 4.24 18.89 7.44
CA ALA A 79 3.66 20.11 6.90
C ALA A 79 4.05 21.25 7.86
N ILE A 80 5.29 21.72 7.73
CA ILE A 80 5.78 22.98 8.28
C ILE A 80 5.35 24.07 7.29
N ALA A 81 4.08 24.46 7.41
CA ALA A 81 3.40 25.66 6.89
C ALA A 81 1.92 25.26 6.75
N SER A 82 0.93 25.90 7.36
CA SER A 82 0.85 27.24 7.91
C SER A 82 -0.41 27.27 8.81
N SER A 83 -0.32 27.89 9.98
CA SER A 83 -1.47 28.49 10.63
C SER A 83 -1.09 29.95 10.90
N PRO A 84 -1.96 30.91 10.54
CA PRO A 84 -1.71 32.34 10.71
C PRO A 84 -1.69 32.75 12.19
#